data_AF-A0A151BUZ5-F1
#
_entry.id   AF-A0A151BUZ5-F1
#
_cell.length_a   1.000
_cell.length_b   1.000
_cell.length_c   1.000
_cell.angle_alpha   90.00
_cell.angle_beta   90.00
_cell.angle_gamma   90.00
#
_symmetry.space_group_name_H-M   'P 1'
#
loop_
_entity.id
_entity.type
_entity.pdbx_description
1 polymer ?
#
loop_
_entity_poly.entity_id
_entity_poly.type
_entity_poly.pdbx_seq_one_letter_code
_entity_poly.pdbx_strand_id
1 'polypeptide(L)' 'MSAAVEAAQKVVDTVTSWDYSATDEKIEDKLLEGLQAAGVSVSDTERDRLLDEISALKQDETAGTPQVQEARPSSAEVV' A
#
# COMPACT_ATOMS: atom_id res chain seq x y z
N MET A 1 6.98 -8.00 13.20
CA MET A 1 6.80 -7.12 12.03
C MET A 1 8.04 -6.28 11.87
N SER A 2 8.46 -6.02 10.64
CA SER A 2 9.59 -5.14 10.33
C SER A 2 9.09 -3.69 10.22
N ALA A 3 9.91 -2.70 10.58
CA ALA A 3 9.56 -1.29 10.47
C ALA A 3 9.09 -0.90 9.04
N ALA A 4 9.66 -1.53 8.01
CA ALA A 4 9.24 -1.33 6.62
C ALA A 4 7.80 -1.81 6.36
N VAL A 5 7.39 -2.94 6.96
CA VAL A 5 6.04 -3.48 6.83
C VAL A 5 5.05 -2.59 7.57
N GLU A 6 5.39 -2.11 8.76
CA GLU A 6 4.54 -1.18 9.51
C GLU A 6 4.35 0.16 8.77
N ALA A 7 5.40 0.68 8.15
CA ALA A 7 5.33 1.89 7.36
C ALA A 7 4.49 1.69 6.09
N ALA A 8 4.70 0.59 5.36
CA ALA A 8 3.88 0.23 4.21
C ALA A 8 2.41 0.02 4.59
N GLN A 9 2.15 -0.60 5.74
CA GLN A 9 0.79 -0.84 6.24
C GLN A 9 0.04 0.47 6.51
N LYS A 10 0.71 1.49 7.05
CA LYS A 10 0.10 2.83 7.23
C LYS A 10 -0.27 3.48 5.89
N VAL A 11 0.54 3.27 4.85
CA VAL A 11 0.23 3.76 3.51
C VAL A 11 -1.01 3.07 2.97
N VAL A 12 -1.06 1.74 3.05
CA VAL A 12 -2.23 0.95 2.62
C VAL A 12 -3.48 1.42 3.34
N ASP A 13 -3.43 1.58 4.67
CA ASP A 13 -4.54 2.08 5.48
C ASP A 13 -5.03 3.47 5.01
N THR A 14 -4.09 4.38 4.75
CA THR A 14 -4.37 5.73 4.24
C THR A 14 -5.04 5.69 2.87
N VAL A 15 -4.56 4.83 1.97
CA VAL A 15 -5.10 4.66 0.61
C VAL A 15 -6.49 4.01 0.65
N THR A 16 -6.71 3.03 1.52
CA THR A 16 -8.04 2.42 1.72
C THR A 16 -9.05 3.34 2.40
N SER A 17 -8.57 4.27 3.23
CA SER A 17 -9.41 5.31 3.84
C SER A 17 -9.71 6.46 2.88
N TRP A 18 -8.98 6.56 1.76
CA TRP A 18 -9.23 7.54 0.72
C TRP A 18 -10.46 7.17 -0.12
N ASP A 19 -10.99 8.16 -0.82
CA ASP A 19 -12.30 8.14 -1.45
C ASP A 19 -12.54 6.90 -2.35
N TYR A 20 -13.60 6.13 -2.07
CA TYR A 20 -14.02 4.96 -2.84
C TYR A 20 -14.36 5.28 -4.32
N SER A 21 -14.43 6.57 -4.70
CA SER A 21 -14.58 6.99 -6.10
C SER A 21 -13.25 7.08 -6.88
N ALA A 22 -12.10 6.86 -6.25
CA ALA A 22 -10.81 6.84 -6.95
C ALA A 22 -10.73 5.67 -7.93
N THR A 23 -10.27 5.91 -9.17
CA THR A 23 -9.94 4.86 -10.14
C THR A 23 -8.74 4.05 -9.67
N ASP A 24 -8.59 2.81 -10.13
CA ASP A 24 -7.46 1.93 -9.77
C ASP A 24 -6.11 2.58 -10.06
N GLU A 25 -5.98 3.32 -11.16
CA GLU A 25 -4.78 4.12 -11.49
C GLU A 25 -4.44 5.16 -10.41
N LYS A 26 -5.45 5.83 -9.83
CA LYS A 26 -5.25 6.80 -8.75
C LYS A 26 -4.83 6.12 -7.45
N ILE A 27 -5.35 4.92 -7.20
CA ILE A 27 -5.01 4.11 -6.02
C ILE A 27 -3.57 3.66 -6.12
N GLU A 28 -3.14 3.18 -7.30
CA GLU A 28 -1.75 2.83 -7.57
C GLU A 28 -0.80 4.01 -7.36
N ASP A 29 -1.12 5.18 -7.95
CA ASP A 29 -0.30 6.38 -7.82
C ASP A 29 -0.14 6.78 -6.34
N LYS A 30 -1.23 6.76 -5.55
CA LYS A 30 -1.21 7.10 -4.13
C LYS A 30 -0.47 6.09 -3.27
N LEU A 31 -0.62 4.79 -3.58
CA LEU A 31 0.13 3.74 -2.92
C LEU A 31 1.63 3.93 -3.16
N LEU A 32 2.05 4.14 -4.42
CA LEU A 32 3.45 4.37 -4.77
C LEU A 32 4.01 5.66 -4.17
N GLU A 33 3.24 6.75 -4.20
CA GLU A 33 3.62 8.03 -3.57
C GLU A 33 3.82 7.86 -2.05
N GLY A 34 2.88 7.20 -1.38
CA GLY A 34 2.97 6.96 0.05
C GLY A 34 4.12 6.04 0.44
N LEU A 35 4.36 4.96 -0.32
CA LEU A 35 5.49 4.06 -0.08
C LEU A 35 6.83 4.79 -0.23
N GLN A 36 6.98 5.60 -1.28
CA GLN A 36 8.18 6.43 -1.47
C GLN A 36 8.34 7.46 -0.34
N ALA A 37 7.26 8.16 0.04
CA ALA A 37 7.30 9.13 1.14
C ALA A 37 7.66 8.49 2.48
N ALA A 38 7.27 7.22 2.68
CA ALA A 38 7.62 6.42 3.85
C ALA A 38 9.02 5.79 3.76
N GLY A 39 9.76 5.98 2.67
CA GLY A 39 11.10 5.42 2.48
C GLY A 39 11.08 3.89 2.38
N VAL A 40 9.98 3.31 1.90
CA VAL A 40 9.80 1.87 1.76
C VAL A 40 9.42 1.50 0.33
N SER A 41 9.64 0.24 -0.01
CA SER A 41 9.22 -0.31 -1.29
C SER A 41 8.75 -1.74 -1.08
N VAL A 42 7.74 -2.11 -1.85
CA VAL A 42 7.23 -3.49 -1.94
C VAL A 42 7.59 -4.06 -3.30
N SER A 43 7.61 -5.38 -3.41
CA SER A 43 7.79 -6.06 -4.70
C SER A 43 6.61 -5.78 -5.63
N ASP A 44 6.81 -5.82 -6.95
CA ASP A 44 5.71 -5.65 -7.91
C ASP A 44 4.56 -6.63 -7.69
N THR A 45 4.86 -7.89 -7.36
CA THR A 45 3.85 -8.91 -7.04
C THR A 45 3.02 -8.54 -5.81
N GLU A 46 3.66 -7.99 -4.78
CA GLU A 46 2.97 -7.57 -3.56
C GLU A 46 2.13 -6.32 -3.82
N ARG A 47 2.65 -5.39 -4.62
CA ARG A 47 1.91 -4.21 -5.06
C ARG A 47 0.64 -4.59 -5.82
N ASP A 48 0.76 -5.45 -6.83
CA ASP A 48 -0.36 -5.87 -7.68
C ASP A 48 -1.46 -6.53 -6.84
N ARG A 49 -1.06 -7.39 -5.90
CA ARG A 49 -1.96 -7.99 -4.91
C ARG A 49 -2.64 -6.95 -4.04
N LEU A 50 -1.89 -6.01 -3.47
CA LEU A 50 -2.47 -4.96 -2.63
C LEU A 50 -3.48 -4.14 -3.43
N LEU A 51 -3.21 -3.83 -4.70
CA LEU A 51 -4.14 -3.10 -5.56
C LEU A 51 -5.42 -3.88 -5.82
N ASP A 52 -5.31 -5.18 -6.13
CA ASP A 52 -6.47 -6.07 -6.30
C ASP A 52 -7.32 -6.14 -5.02
N GLU A 53 -6.69 -6.31 -3.85
CA GLU A 53 -7.39 -6.35 -2.57
C GLU A 53 -8.04 -4.99 -2.22
N ILE A 54 -7.37 -3.87 -2.50
CA ILE A 54 -7.95 -2.52 -2.33
C ILE A 54 -9.14 -2.32 -3.29
N SER A 55 -9.05 -2.78 -4.53
CA SER A 55 -10.14 -2.69 -5.50
C SER A 55 -11.32 -3.61 -5.14
N ALA A 56 -11.05 -4.79 -4.56
CA ALA A 56 -12.06 -5.69 -4.05
C ALA A 56 -12.81 -5.10 -2.84
N LEU A 57 -12.10 -4.43 -1.93
CA LEU A 57 -12.71 -3.69 -0.81
C LEU A 57 -13.72 -2.66 -1.28
N LYS A 58 -13.46 -2.02 -2.43
CA LYS A 58 -14.41 -1.06 -3.02
C LYS A 58 -15.76 -1.69 -3.38
N GLN A 59 -15.75 -2.98 -3.70
CA GLN A 59 -16.93 -3.74 -4.08
C GLN A 59 -17.55 -4.46 -2.88
N ASP A 60 -16.75 -4.75 -1.85
CA ASP A 60 -17.16 -5.48 -0.66
C ASP A 60 -16.60 -4.81 0.61
N GLU A 61 -17.43 -3.97 1.23
CA GLU A 61 -17.09 -3.22 2.46
C GLU A 61 -16.88 -4.13 3.69
N THR A 62 -17.13 -5.45 3.55
CA THR A 62 -16.90 -6.44 4.62
C THR A 62 -15.52 -7.08 4.54
N ALA A 63 -14.84 -6.95 3.40
CA ALA A 63 -13.43 -7.26 3.33
C ALA A 63 -12.66 -6.32 4.29
N GLY A 64 -11.63 -6.83 4.95
CA GLY A 64 -10.78 -6.02 5.84
C GLY A 64 -9.66 -5.34 5.05
N THR A 65 -9.09 -4.27 5.61
CA THR A 65 -7.92 -3.56 5.03
C THR A 65 -6.81 -4.57 4.65
N PRO A 66 -6.24 -4.50 3.44
CA PRO A 66 -5.23 -5.45 2.99
C PRO A 66 -4.03 -5.40 3.90
N GLN A 67 -3.40 -6.55 4.12
CA GLN A 67 -2.24 -6.67 4.99
C GLN A 67 -0.97 -6.79 4.15
N VAL A 68 -0.03 -5.89 4.38
CA VAL A 68 1.30 -5.96 3.77
C VAL A 68 2.05 -7.15 4.36
N GLN A 69 2.42 -8.10 3.50
CA GLN A 69 3.16 -9.28 3.88
C GLN A 69 4.66 -9.02 3.85
N GLU A 70 5.12 -8.29 2.83
CA GLU A 70 6.53 -8.05 2.61
C GLU A 70 6.80 -6.61 2.12
N ALA A 71 7.64 -5.91 2.87
CA ALA A 71 8.16 -4.60 2.48
C ALA A 71 9.64 -4.52 2.84
N ARG A 72 10.38 -3.76 2.03
CA ARG A 72 11.80 -3.49 2.24
C ARG A 72 12.00 -1.99 2.43
N PRO A 73 12.95 -1.58 3.27
CA PRO A 73 13.36 -0.18 3.29
C PRO A 73 13.90 0.17 1.90
N SER A 74 13.37 1.24 1.31
CA SER A 74 13.97 1.90 0.16
C SER A 74 15.14 2.69 0.72
N SER A 75 16.29 2.03 0.82
CA SER A 75 17.45 2.58 1.51
C SER A 75 17.84 3.94 0.92
N ALA A 76 17.46 5.00 1.62
CA ALA A 76 18.12 6.30 1.58
C ALA A 76 18.96 6.53 2.85
N GLU A 77 19.30 5.46 3.58
CA GLU A 77 20.23 5.52 4.70
C GLU A 77 21.27 4.40 4.55
N VAL A 78 22.20 4.65 3.62
CA VAL A 78 23.60 4.24 3.76
C VAL A 78 24.38 5.54 3.68
N VAL A 79 24.65 6.16 4.84
CA VAL A 79 25.97 6.54 5.37
C VAL A 79 25.84 7.36 6.65
#